data_AF-A0A444X1Z7-F1
#
_entry.id   AF-A0A444X1Z7-F1
#
_cell.length_a   1.000
_cell.length_b   1.000
_cell.length_c   1.000
_cell.angle_alpha   90.00
_cell.angle_beta   90.00
_cell.angle_gamma   90.00
#
_symmetry.space_group_name_H-M   'P 1'
#
loop_
_entity.id
_entity.type
_entity.pdbx_description
1 polymer ?
#
loop_
_entity_poly.entity_id
_entity_poly.type
_entity_poly.pdbx_seq_one_letter_code
_entity_poly.pdbx_strand_id
1 'polypeptide(L)'
;MSKPSSSDPLQPPLFDPKQPSVPISYPIKTLEDLKTRTYFNSFHYPFNIALLPMSNQAASSSSSSSSSSLPNRRRLLVCHDMAGGYLDDKWVQGGTNPDAYAIWHWHLIDVFVYFSHNLVTIPPPCWTNTAHRHGVKVLGTFITEWDEGRAACDVLLSTKESAQMYAERLVELAVTLGFDGWLVNSLSPSVLLEFILMSI
;
A
#
# COMPACT_ATOMS: atom_id res chain seq x y z
N MET A 1 30.17 -36.78 29.77
CA MET A 1 30.23 -35.95 28.54
C MET A 1 29.02 -35.03 28.54
N SER A 2 29.21 -33.78 28.95
CA SER A 2 28.21 -32.72 28.92
C SER A 2 27.91 -32.33 27.47
N LYS A 3 26.63 -32.31 27.09
CA LYS A 3 26.18 -31.81 25.79
C LYS A 3 26.53 -30.31 25.67
N PRO A 4 27.09 -29.85 24.54
CA PRO A 4 27.32 -28.43 24.32
C PRO A 4 25.97 -27.71 24.11
N SER A 5 25.85 -26.53 24.72
CA SER A 5 24.70 -25.63 24.59
C SER A 5 24.51 -25.22 23.13
N SER A 6 23.33 -25.51 22.57
CA SER A 6 22.90 -24.99 21.28
C SER A 6 22.85 -23.46 21.32
N SER A 7 23.68 -22.82 20.51
CA SER A 7 23.58 -21.40 20.19
C SER A 7 22.21 -21.13 19.55
N ASP A 8 21.47 -20.22 20.16
CA ASP A 8 20.23 -19.64 19.64
C ASP A 8 20.48 -19.10 18.22
N PRO A 9 19.62 -19.38 17.21
CA PRO A 9 19.81 -18.82 15.87
C PRO A 9 19.68 -17.30 15.99
N LEU A 10 20.78 -16.59 15.70
CA LEU A 10 20.85 -15.13 15.66
C LEU A 10 19.60 -14.58 14.95
N GLN A 11 18.75 -13.87 15.70
CA GLN A 11 17.64 -13.15 15.11
C GLN A 11 18.18 -12.26 13.99
N PRO A 12 17.53 -12.23 12.81
CA PRO A 12 17.97 -11.36 11.74
C PRO A 12 18.05 -9.91 12.25
N PRO A 13 19.03 -9.12 11.81
CA PRO A 13 19.19 -7.75 12.25
C PRO A 13 17.89 -6.97 12.03
N LEU A 14 17.52 -6.15 13.02
CA LEU A 14 16.35 -5.29 12.94
C LEU A 14 16.45 -4.39 11.70
N PHE A 15 15.39 -4.37 10.89
CA PHE A 15 15.32 -3.51 9.72
C PHE A 15 15.33 -2.03 10.14
N ASP A 16 16.36 -1.29 9.72
CA ASP A 16 16.44 0.17 9.87
C ASP A 16 16.22 0.84 8.51
N PRO A 17 15.09 1.52 8.28
CA PRO A 17 14.76 2.12 6.99
C PRO A 17 15.67 3.30 6.62
N LYS A 18 16.54 3.78 7.51
CA LYS A 18 17.50 4.86 7.23
C LYS A 18 18.84 4.34 6.71
N GLN A 19 19.13 3.06 6.86
CA GLN A 19 20.41 2.49 6.43
C GLN A 19 20.39 2.19 4.93
N PRO A 20 21.45 2.59 4.19
CA PRO A 20 21.63 2.16 2.82
C PRO A 20 21.66 0.64 2.68
N SER A 21 20.85 0.10 1.78
CA SER A 21 20.80 -1.33 1.44
C SER A 21 20.13 -1.54 0.08
N VAL A 22 19.91 -2.79 -0.32
CA VAL A 22 19.12 -3.06 -1.55
C VAL A 22 17.72 -2.47 -1.36
N PRO A 23 17.22 -1.62 -2.28
CA PRO A 23 15.93 -0.98 -2.10
C PRO A 23 14.76 -1.96 -1.97
N ILE A 24 13.92 -1.75 -0.95
CA ILE A 24 12.72 -2.55 -0.71
C ILE A 24 11.50 -1.67 -0.47
N SER A 25 10.34 -2.24 -0.74
CA SER A 25 9.04 -1.78 -0.25
C SER A 25 8.76 -2.40 1.11
N TYR A 26 8.12 -1.64 1.99
CA TYR A 26 7.80 -2.07 3.34
C TYR A 26 6.60 -1.26 3.87
N PRO A 27 5.84 -1.82 4.84
CA PRO A 27 4.65 -1.18 5.38
C PRO A 27 4.97 -0.12 6.44
N ILE A 28 3.97 0.70 6.80
CA ILE A 28 4.01 1.50 8.03
C ILE A 28 3.17 0.78 9.10
N LYS A 29 3.78 0.50 10.25
CA LYS A 29 3.18 -0.34 11.29
C LYS A 29 2.48 0.43 12.40
N THR A 30 2.83 1.71 12.60
CA THR A 30 2.31 2.52 13.71
C THR A 30 1.69 3.82 13.23
N LEU A 31 0.69 4.33 13.96
CA LEU A 31 0.12 5.64 13.69
C LEU A 31 1.13 6.76 13.92
N GLU A 32 2.07 6.60 14.84
CA GLU A 32 3.09 7.62 15.10
C GLU A 32 4.02 7.77 13.89
N ASP A 33 4.43 6.68 13.25
CA ASP A 33 5.21 6.72 12.01
C ASP A 33 4.46 7.42 10.87
N LEU A 34 3.16 7.13 10.73
CA LEU A 34 2.30 7.78 9.73
C LEU A 34 2.16 9.29 10.02
N LYS A 35 1.89 9.66 11.28
CA LYS A 35 1.73 11.04 11.73
C LYS A 35 3.02 11.85 11.59
N THR A 36 4.17 11.26 11.87
CA THR A 36 5.48 11.93 11.83
C THR A 36 6.14 11.87 10.46
N ARG A 37 5.52 11.23 9.47
CA ARG A 37 6.04 11.09 8.10
C ARG A 37 7.39 10.38 8.04
N THR A 38 7.65 9.42 8.92
CA THR A 38 8.97 8.76 9.00
C THR A 38 9.33 8.04 7.71
N TYR A 39 8.34 7.56 6.96
CA TYR A 39 8.53 6.91 5.66
C TYR A 39 9.32 7.78 4.67
N PHE A 40 9.01 9.08 4.56
CA PHE A 40 9.69 9.98 3.62
C PHE A 40 11.16 10.27 3.99
N ASN A 41 11.57 9.95 5.22
CA ASN A 41 12.96 10.07 5.67
C ASN A 41 13.77 8.77 5.44
N SER A 42 13.16 7.75 4.84
CA SER A 42 13.83 6.48 4.56
C SER A 42 14.81 6.58 3.39
N PHE A 43 15.91 5.83 3.48
CA PHE A 43 16.79 5.56 2.34
C PHE A 43 16.04 4.92 1.16
N HIS A 44 15.03 4.10 1.44
CA HIS A 44 14.29 3.33 0.44
C HIS A 44 13.20 4.14 -0.27
N TYR A 45 12.74 5.25 0.34
CA TYR A 45 11.61 6.02 -0.16
C TYR A 45 11.75 6.45 -1.64
N PRO A 46 12.88 7.03 -2.10
CA PRO A 46 13.01 7.48 -3.49
C PRO A 46 12.85 6.36 -4.53
N PHE A 47 13.13 5.12 -4.14
CA PHE A 47 13.01 3.94 -5.00
C PHE A 47 11.57 3.40 -5.03
N ASN A 48 10.73 3.75 -4.06
CA ASN A 48 9.35 3.28 -3.96
C ASN A 48 8.36 4.13 -4.77
N ILE A 49 8.83 5.19 -5.43
CA ILE A 49 8.00 6.04 -6.30
C ILE A 49 7.73 5.30 -7.61
N ALA A 50 6.45 5.11 -7.95
CA ALA A 50 6.05 4.58 -9.24
C ALA A 50 6.38 5.57 -10.37
N LEU A 51 6.92 5.06 -11.47
CA LEU A 51 7.42 5.86 -12.60
C LEU A 51 6.38 6.03 -13.70
N LEU A 52 5.41 5.12 -13.78
CA LEU A 52 4.37 5.16 -14.78
C LEU A 52 3.13 5.84 -14.20
N PRO A 53 2.80 7.08 -14.62
CA PRO A 53 1.51 7.63 -14.28
C PRO A 53 0.43 6.74 -14.88
N MET A 54 -0.72 6.66 -14.22
CA MET A 54 -1.88 5.98 -14.81
C MET A 54 -2.09 6.53 -16.22
N SER A 55 -2.15 5.63 -17.19
CA SER A 55 -2.42 6.03 -18.57
C SER A 55 -3.80 6.70 -18.59
N ASN A 56 -3.81 8.03 -18.60
CA ASN A 56 -4.99 8.80 -18.91
C ASN A 56 -5.29 8.51 -20.37
N GLN A 57 -6.05 7.44 -20.62
CA GLN A 57 -6.78 7.22 -21.88
C GLN A 57 -7.71 8.41 -22.21
N ALA A 58 -7.81 9.41 -21.33
CA ALA A 58 -8.41 10.71 -21.56
C ALA A 58 -7.54 11.70 -22.36
N ALA A 59 -6.21 11.52 -22.46
CA ALA A 59 -5.33 12.50 -23.12
C ALA A 59 -5.22 12.34 -24.65
N SER A 60 -5.78 11.27 -25.22
CA SER A 60 -5.80 11.00 -26.67
C SER A 60 -7.14 11.32 -27.36
N SER A 61 -8.09 11.95 -26.67
CA SER A 61 -9.29 12.51 -27.31
C SER A 61 -9.55 13.94 -26.82
N SER A 62 -9.07 14.89 -27.61
CA SER A 62 -9.43 16.31 -27.53
C SER A 62 -10.90 16.52 -27.88
N SER A 63 -11.81 16.22 -26.94
CA SER A 63 -13.16 16.78 -26.93
C SER A 63 -13.92 16.41 -25.65
N SER A 64 -14.37 17.44 -24.95
CA SER A 64 -15.46 17.46 -23.96
C SER A 64 -15.24 16.75 -22.63
N SER A 65 -15.59 17.51 -21.58
CA SER A 65 -15.76 17.16 -20.17
C SER A 65 -16.82 16.07 -19.94
N SER A 66 -16.64 14.88 -20.51
CA SER A 66 -17.41 13.72 -20.13
C SER A 66 -16.70 13.04 -18.96
N SER A 67 -17.36 13.01 -17.79
CA SER A 67 -17.08 11.99 -16.78
C SER A 67 -16.95 10.65 -17.52
N SER A 68 -15.76 10.06 -17.56
CA SER A 68 -15.52 8.81 -18.28
C SER A 68 -16.55 7.80 -17.78
N SER A 69 -17.56 7.50 -18.60
CA SER A 69 -18.61 6.58 -18.21
C SER A 69 -17.96 5.25 -17.87
N LEU A 70 -18.29 4.69 -16.72
CA LEU A 70 -17.77 3.38 -16.32
C LEU A 70 -18.09 2.36 -17.43
N PRO A 71 -17.18 1.40 -17.69
CA PRO A 71 -17.39 0.43 -18.75
C PRO A 71 -18.68 -0.35 -18.50
N ASN A 72 -19.47 -0.56 -19.56
CA ASN A 72 -20.75 -1.29 -19.49
C ASN A 72 -20.53 -2.81 -19.40
N ARG A 73 -19.80 -3.24 -18.37
CA ARG A 73 -19.54 -4.63 -17.99
C ARG A 73 -19.38 -4.76 -16.48
N ARG A 74 -19.43 -5.99 -15.97
CA ARG A 74 -19.05 -6.26 -14.58
C ARG A 74 -17.59 -5.87 -14.35
N ARG A 75 -17.31 -5.31 -13.18
CA ARG A 75 -15.96 -4.91 -12.77
C ARG A 75 -15.36 -5.90 -11.79
N LEU A 76 -14.06 -6.16 -11.94
CA LEU A 76 -13.32 -7.08 -11.10
C LEU A 76 -12.31 -6.31 -10.25
N LEU A 77 -12.42 -6.51 -8.93
CA LEU A 77 -11.40 -6.10 -7.98
C LEU A 77 -10.64 -7.36 -7.51
N VAL A 78 -9.31 -7.29 -7.51
CA VAL A 78 -8.43 -8.38 -7.05
C VAL A 78 -7.69 -7.92 -5.80
N CYS A 79 -7.82 -8.66 -4.69
CA CYS A 79 -7.00 -8.48 -3.49
C CYS A 79 -5.85 -9.50 -3.51
N HIS A 80 -4.62 -9.01 -3.57
CA HIS A 80 -3.40 -9.81 -3.51
C HIS A 80 -2.82 -9.78 -2.10
N ASP A 81 -3.07 -10.82 -1.32
CA ASP A 81 -2.57 -10.96 0.06
C ASP A 81 -1.30 -11.81 0.16
N MET A 82 -1.11 -12.79 -0.74
CA MET A 82 0.09 -13.66 -0.91
C MET A 82 0.95 -13.82 0.36
N ALA A 83 0.37 -14.45 1.39
CA ALA A 83 0.97 -14.70 2.71
C ALA A 83 1.46 -13.45 3.46
N GLY A 84 0.65 -12.38 3.45
CA GLY A 84 0.90 -11.14 4.17
C GLY A 84 1.74 -10.11 3.40
N GLY A 85 2.01 -10.35 2.11
CA GLY A 85 2.74 -9.46 1.22
C GLY A 85 4.22 -9.26 1.57
N TYR A 86 4.89 -8.50 0.72
CA TYR A 86 6.30 -8.10 0.82
C TYR A 86 7.24 -9.30 0.90
N LEU A 87 7.00 -10.30 0.04
CA LEU A 87 7.86 -11.47 -0.10
C LEU A 87 8.92 -11.19 -1.17
N ASP A 88 8.82 -11.82 -2.33
CA ASP A 88 9.67 -11.51 -3.48
C ASP A 88 9.32 -10.16 -4.11
N ASP A 89 8.08 -9.72 -3.94
CA ASP A 89 7.56 -8.47 -4.49
C ASP A 89 7.95 -7.21 -3.70
N LYS A 90 8.62 -7.35 -2.54
CA LYS A 90 9.21 -6.21 -1.84
C LYS A 90 10.40 -5.61 -2.60
N TRP A 91 11.09 -6.40 -3.42
CA TRP A 91 12.28 -5.93 -4.11
C TRP A 91 11.87 -5.01 -5.25
N VAL A 92 12.19 -3.72 -5.12
CA VAL A 92 11.69 -2.65 -6.01
C VAL A 92 12.01 -2.92 -7.48
N GLN A 93 13.16 -3.53 -7.76
CA GLN A 93 13.65 -3.84 -9.11
C GLN A 93 13.46 -5.31 -9.50
N GLY A 94 12.61 -6.04 -8.77
CA GLY A 94 12.44 -7.48 -8.92
C GLY A 94 13.54 -8.30 -8.26
N GLY A 95 13.42 -9.62 -8.38
CA GLY A 95 14.37 -10.59 -7.85
C GLY A 95 14.68 -11.69 -8.87
N THR A 96 15.42 -12.70 -8.44
CA THR A 96 15.83 -13.84 -9.29
C THR A 96 14.93 -15.06 -9.15
N ASN A 97 13.84 -14.99 -8.36
CA ASN A 97 12.95 -16.11 -8.14
C ASN A 97 12.02 -16.31 -9.36
N PRO A 98 12.16 -17.39 -10.15
CA PRO A 98 11.29 -17.64 -11.30
C PRO A 98 9.85 -18.01 -10.89
N ASP A 99 9.65 -18.47 -9.65
CA ASP A 99 8.36 -18.89 -9.11
C ASP A 99 7.63 -17.74 -8.38
N ALA A 100 8.18 -16.52 -8.44
CA ALA A 100 7.54 -15.35 -7.86
C ALA A 100 6.14 -15.14 -8.46
N TYR A 101 5.19 -14.74 -7.61
CA TYR A 101 3.81 -14.55 -8.04
C TYR A 101 3.71 -13.46 -9.11
N ALA A 102 3.03 -13.78 -10.21
CA ALA A 102 2.83 -12.88 -11.33
C ALA A 102 1.37 -12.92 -11.80
N ILE A 103 0.85 -11.75 -12.19
CA ILE A 103 -0.46 -11.62 -12.81
C ILE A 103 -0.28 -11.46 -14.32
N TRP A 104 -0.97 -12.29 -15.09
CA TRP A 104 -0.93 -12.26 -16.55
C TRP A 104 -2.20 -11.65 -17.16
N HIS A 105 -3.34 -11.83 -16.51
CA HIS A 105 -4.65 -11.43 -17.03
C HIS A 105 -5.09 -10.03 -16.58
N TRP A 106 -4.17 -9.06 -16.61
CA TRP A 106 -4.44 -7.67 -16.20
C TRP A 106 -5.65 -7.04 -16.90
N HIS A 107 -5.89 -7.42 -18.16
CA HIS A 107 -7.03 -6.94 -18.96
C HIS A 107 -8.42 -7.31 -18.39
N LEU A 108 -8.49 -8.26 -17.45
CA LEU A 108 -9.73 -8.62 -16.76
C LEU A 108 -9.94 -7.82 -15.46
N ILE A 109 -8.92 -7.12 -14.97
CA ILE A 109 -8.90 -6.47 -13.66
C ILE A 109 -9.19 -4.97 -13.85
N ASP A 110 -10.09 -4.42 -13.05
CA ASP A 110 -10.36 -2.98 -13.02
C ASP A 110 -9.61 -2.29 -11.88
N VAL A 111 -9.50 -2.98 -10.74
CA VAL A 111 -8.80 -2.51 -9.55
C VAL A 111 -7.99 -3.64 -8.95
N PHE A 112 -6.73 -3.38 -8.69
CA PHE A 112 -5.82 -4.26 -7.97
C PHE A 112 -5.56 -3.67 -6.58
N VAL A 113 -5.68 -4.50 -5.55
CA VAL A 113 -5.38 -4.12 -4.16
C VAL A 113 -4.18 -4.94 -3.71
N TYR A 114 -3.10 -4.27 -3.38
CA TYR A 114 -1.96 -4.90 -2.73
C TYR A 114 -2.26 -5.00 -1.23
N PHE A 115 -2.64 -6.20 -0.80
CA PHE A 115 -3.23 -6.45 0.51
C PHE A 115 -2.17 -7.00 1.46
N SER A 116 -2.21 -6.53 2.70
CA SER A 116 -1.53 -7.16 3.83
C SER A 116 -2.25 -6.79 5.12
N HIS A 117 -1.84 -7.40 6.23
CA HIS A 117 -2.41 -7.15 7.56
C HIS A 117 -1.68 -6.05 8.36
N ASN A 118 -0.88 -5.23 7.69
CA ASN A 118 -0.24 -4.07 8.34
C ASN A 118 -1.20 -2.89 8.44
N LEU A 119 -0.95 -2.00 9.41
CA LEU A 119 -1.73 -0.78 9.59
C LEU A 119 -1.84 0.03 8.29
N VAL A 120 -0.71 0.28 7.63
CA VAL A 120 -0.64 0.89 6.31
C VAL A 120 0.20 0.02 5.38
N THR A 121 -0.42 -0.46 4.33
CA THR A 121 0.21 -1.27 3.28
C THR A 121 0.38 -0.44 2.02
N ILE A 122 1.63 -0.15 1.68
CA ILE A 122 2.02 0.58 0.47
C ILE A 122 2.29 -0.42 -0.66
N PRO A 123 1.61 -0.31 -1.81
CA PRO A 123 1.89 -1.17 -2.96
C PRO A 123 3.34 -1.01 -3.45
N PRO A 124 4.11 -2.10 -3.61
CA PRO A 124 5.42 -2.03 -4.26
C PRO A 124 5.33 -1.43 -5.67
N PRO A 125 6.31 -0.63 -6.09
CA PRO A 125 6.27 0.06 -7.38
C PRO A 125 6.24 -0.90 -8.57
N CYS A 126 6.72 -2.14 -8.42
CA CYS A 126 6.62 -3.17 -9.47
C CYS A 126 5.15 -3.49 -9.79
N TRP A 127 4.28 -3.57 -8.78
CA TRP A 127 2.85 -3.77 -8.93
C TRP A 127 2.17 -2.52 -9.50
N THR A 128 2.45 -1.35 -8.93
CA THR A 128 1.87 -0.06 -9.38
C THR A 128 2.18 0.21 -10.84
N ASN A 129 3.45 0.13 -11.23
CA ASN A 129 3.87 0.37 -12.61
C ASN A 129 3.24 -0.64 -13.59
N THR A 130 3.17 -1.92 -13.22
CA THR A 130 2.62 -2.96 -14.10
C THR A 130 1.12 -2.77 -14.29
N ALA A 131 0.37 -2.53 -13.22
CA ALA A 131 -1.06 -2.26 -13.28
C ALA A 131 -1.37 -1.00 -14.09
N HIS A 132 -0.65 0.10 -13.87
CA HIS A 132 -0.82 1.35 -14.62
C HIS A 132 -0.55 1.18 -16.12
N ARG A 133 0.46 0.37 -16.49
CA ARG A 133 0.72 0.00 -17.89
C ARG A 133 -0.48 -0.68 -18.54
N HIS A 134 -1.28 -1.40 -17.75
CA HIS A 134 -2.50 -2.08 -18.21
C HIS A 134 -3.78 -1.26 -17.99
N GLY A 135 -3.68 -0.02 -17.51
CA GLY A 135 -4.85 0.83 -17.22
C GLY A 135 -5.66 0.39 -16.00
N VAL A 136 -5.04 -0.37 -15.09
CA VAL A 136 -5.65 -0.89 -13.86
C VAL A 136 -5.29 0.03 -12.70
N LYS A 137 -6.28 0.35 -11.86
CA LYS A 137 -6.04 1.14 -10.63
C LYS A 137 -5.40 0.29 -9.55
N VAL A 138 -4.50 0.86 -8.77
CA VAL A 138 -3.80 0.19 -7.66
C VAL A 138 -4.12 0.87 -6.34
N LEU A 139 -4.60 0.08 -5.39
CA LEU A 139 -4.84 0.52 -4.03
C LEU A 139 -3.88 -0.15 -3.06
N GLY A 140 -3.41 0.61 -2.08
CA GLY A 140 -2.87 0.06 -0.83
C GLY A 140 -3.99 -0.34 0.13
N THR A 141 -3.64 -0.79 1.32
CA THR A 141 -4.61 -1.03 2.40
C THR A 141 -4.32 -0.18 3.63
N PHE A 142 -5.38 0.34 4.25
CA PHE A 142 -5.34 0.84 5.61
C PHE A 142 -6.23 -0.05 6.46
N ILE A 143 -5.63 -0.80 7.39
CA ILE A 143 -6.31 -1.86 8.12
C ILE A 143 -6.17 -1.66 9.62
N THR A 144 -7.30 -1.68 10.32
CA THR A 144 -7.35 -1.64 11.79
C THR A 144 -7.97 -2.95 12.29
N GLU A 145 -7.13 -3.93 12.60
CA GLU A 145 -7.55 -5.26 13.06
C GLU A 145 -7.16 -5.51 14.53
N TRP A 146 -7.93 -6.36 15.20
CA TRP A 146 -7.71 -6.80 16.58
C TRP A 146 -7.72 -5.67 17.63
N ASP A 147 -7.12 -5.93 18.80
CA ASP A 147 -7.03 -4.96 19.89
C ASP A 147 -6.13 -3.77 19.54
N GLU A 148 -5.04 -4.00 18.81
CA GLU A 148 -4.16 -2.93 18.32
C GLU A 148 -4.89 -1.99 17.36
N GLY A 149 -5.70 -2.55 16.47
CA GLY A 149 -6.56 -1.78 15.55
C GLY A 149 -7.60 -0.95 16.28
N ARG A 150 -8.22 -1.49 17.36
CA ARG A 150 -9.13 -0.71 18.22
C ARG A 150 -8.43 0.50 18.84
N ALA A 151 -7.25 0.30 19.44
CA ALA A 151 -6.48 1.38 20.02
C ALA A 151 -6.06 2.43 18.95
N ALA A 152 -5.72 1.99 17.75
CA ALA A 152 -5.44 2.88 16.63
C ALA A 152 -6.68 3.70 16.23
N CYS A 153 -7.86 3.08 16.15
CA CYS A 153 -9.12 3.78 15.89
C CYS A 153 -9.44 4.83 16.95
N ASP A 154 -9.23 4.53 18.24
CA ASP A 154 -9.48 5.49 19.33
C ASP A 154 -8.61 6.74 19.19
N VAL A 155 -7.34 6.59 18.80
CA VAL A 155 -6.44 7.72 18.56
C VAL A 155 -6.84 8.48 17.29
N LEU A 156 -7.08 7.76 16.19
CA LEU A 156 -7.42 8.34 14.90
C LEU A 156 -8.74 9.13 14.97
N LEU A 157 -9.76 8.59 15.64
CA LEU A 157 -11.09 9.20 15.78
C LEU A 157 -11.26 10.08 17.02
N SER A 158 -10.18 10.34 17.76
CA SER A 158 -10.26 11.17 18.98
C SER A 158 -10.88 12.54 18.72
N THR A 159 -10.63 13.13 17.53
CA THR A 159 -11.32 14.32 17.02
C THR A 159 -11.44 14.28 15.51
N LYS A 160 -12.30 15.16 14.96
CA LYS A 160 -12.43 15.38 13.51
C LYS A 160 -11.09 15.80 12.87
N GLU A 161 -10.34 16.66 13.54
CA GLU A 161 -9.03 17.14 13.08
C GLU A 161 -7.99 16.02 13.08
N SER A 162 -8.04 15.11 14.05
CA SER A 162 -7.18 13.91 14.08
C SER A 162 -7.48 13.01 12.88
N ALA A 163 -8.76 12.70 12.63
CA ALA A 163 -9.18 11.89 11.51
C ALA A 163 -8.76 12.50 10.17
N GLN A 164 -8.98 13.81 10.01
CA GLN A 164 -8.55 14.56 8.83
C GLN A 164 -7.04 14.48 8.61
N MET A 165 -6.24 14.68 9.67
CA MET A 165 -4.79 14.63 9.57
C MET A 165 -4.30 13.28 9.06
N TYR A 166 -4.84 12.16 9.58
CA TYR A 166 -4.48 10.83 9.11
C TYR A 166 -4.93 10.56 7.67
N ALA A 167 -6.13 11.01 7.29
CA ALA A 167 -6.60 10.96 5.90
C ALA A 167 -5.65 11.71 4.96
N GLU A 168 -5.27 12.94 5.32
CA GLU A 168 -4.29 13.73 4.58
C GLU A 168 -2.94 13.01 4.44
N ARG A 169 -2.48 12.26 5.45
CA ARG A 169 -1.22 11.50 5.35
C ARG A 169 -1.30 10.31 4.42
N LEU A 170 -2.43 9.61 4.43
CA LEU A 170 -2.69 8.53 3.47
C LEU A 170 -2.77 9.07 2.04
N VAL A 171 -3.43 10.22 1.83
CA VAL A 171 -3.46 10.90 0.53
C VAL A 171 -2.06 11.33 0.09
N GLU A 172 -1.29 11.94 0.99
CA GLU A 172 0.10 12.36 0.73
C GLU A 172 0.96 11.18 0.27
N LEU A 173 0.86 10.02 0.92
CA LEU A 173 1.55 8.80 0.50
C LEU A 173 1.10 8.32 -0.89
N ALA A 174 -0.20 8.25 -1.16
CA ALA A 174 -0.73 7.80 -2.45
C ALA A 174 -0.26 8.68 -3.61
N VAL A 175 -0.39 10.00 -3.45
CA VAL A 175 0.03 10.99 -4.45
C VAL A 175 1.54 10.93 -4.68
N THR A 176 2.34 10.89 -3.60
CA THR A 176 3.80 10.97 -3.70
C THR A 176 4.41 9.69 -4.27
N LEU A 177 3.87 8.53 -3.92
CA LEU A 177 4.36 7.22 -4.39
C LEU A 177 3.70 6.79 -5.70
N GLY A 178 2.65 7.49 -6.13
CA GLY A 178 2.03 7.34 -7.44
C GLY A 178 1.09 6.15 -7.58
N PHE A 179 0.31 5.82 -6.53
CA PHE A 179 -0.79 4.84 -6.59
C PHE A 179 -2.14 5.52 -6.29
N ASP A 180 -3.26 4.81 -6.49
CA ASP A 180 -4.57 5.42 -6.72
C ASP A 180 -5.48 5.52 -5.49
N GLY A 181 -4.95 5.21 -4.31
CA GLY A 181 -5.67 5.34 -3.04
C GLY A 181 -5.67 4.06 -2.21
N TRP A 182 -6.72 3.88 -1.42
CA TRP A 182 -6.72 2.93 -0.30
C TRP A 182 -8.00 2.11 -0.25
N LEU A 183 -7.85 0.81 -0.01
CA LEU A 183 -8.89 0.00 0.58
C LEU A 183 -8.82 0.16 2.11
N VAL A 184 -9.89 0.67 2.70
CA VAL A 184 -10.02 0.83 4.15
C VAL A 184 -10.76 -0.37 4.71
N ASN A 185 -10.12 -1.15 5.57
CA ASN A 185 -10.72 -2.28 6.27
C ASN A 185 -10.67 -2.02 7.78
N SER A 186 -11.81 -1.67 8.38
CA SER A 186 -11.91 -1.34 9.80
C SER A 186 -12.96 -2.16 10.52
N LEU A 187 -12.67 -2.53 11.77
CA LEU A 187 -13.57 -3.26 12.66
C LEU A 187 -14.73 -2.42 13.21
N SER A 188 -14.70 -1.09 13.05
CA SER A 188 -15.75 -0.21 13.57
C SER A 188 -16.48 0.51 12.41
N PRO A 189 -17.79 0.24 12.20
CA PRO A 189 -18.56 0.81 11.09
C PRO A 189 -18.64 2.35 11.09
N SER A 190 -18.56 2.99 12.26
CA SER A 190 -18.53 4.45 12.39
C SER A 190 -17.22 5.06 11.87
N VAL A 191 -16.10 4.33 11.95
CA VAL A 191 -14.78 4.74 11.40
C VAL A 191 -14.87 4.93 9.89
N LEU A 192 -15.57 4.02 9.20
CA LEU A 192 -15.56 3.99 7.74
C LEU A 192 -16.25 5.22 7.14
N LEU A 193 -17.35 5.68 7.74
CA LEU A 193 -18.17 6.75 7.17
C LEU A 193 -17.50 8.13 7.34
N GLU A 194 -17.00 8.44 8.54
CA GLU A 194 -16.35 9.73 8.79
C GLU A 194 -15.02 9.83 8.05
N PHE A 195 -14.21 8.77 8.05
CA PHE A 195 -12.91 8.78 7.37
C PHE A 195 -13.05 8.92 5.85
N ILE A 196 -14.02 8.23 5.23
CA ILE A 196 -14.27 8.35 3.79
C ILE A 196 -14.74 9.77 3.45
N LEU A 197 -15.67 10.36 4.20
CA LEU A 197 -16.21 11.70 3.93
C LEU A 197 -15.16 12.81 4.03
N MET A 198 -14.09 12.59 4.79
CA MET A 198 -13.02 13.58 4.98
C MET A 198 -11.85 13.44 3.99
N SER A 199 -11.86 12.37 3.19
CA SER A 199 -10.80 12.05 2.22
C SER A 199 -11.16 12.40 0.77
N ILE A 200 -12.37 12.94 0.53
CA ILE A 200 -12.90 13.36 -0.78
C ILE A 200 -12.95 14.89 -0.84
#